data_AF-A0A358IXF6-F1
#
_entry.id   AF-A0A358IXF6-F1
#
_cell.length_a   1.000
_cell.length_b   1.000
_cell.length_c   1.000
_cell.angle_alpha   90.00
_cell.angle_beta   90.00
_cell.angle_gamma   90.00
#
_symmetry.space_group_name_H-M   'P 1'
#
loop_
_entity.id
_entity.type
_entity.pdbx_description
1 polymer ?
#
loop_
_entity_poly.entity_id
_entity_poly.type
_entity_poly.pdbx_seq_one_letter_code
_entity_poly.pdbx_strand_id
1 'polypeptide(L)'
;LPDGEAFYAAGLKSNTTTTLSAKEIHAMGVEQVAEITAEIDGILKSQGMTQGTVGERVQALNKDPAQLFPNTDAGKEDLLKWLNEQVAALEPKLPTVFGRLPKTNVEIRRVPVSIQSGAPGGYYQGPPLDGSRPGAYYINLRDSGNWPKFALPTLTYHEASPGHHLQVALQRESGELPQWRRAGGFSAFNEGWALYAEAVAANDLDAYATDPLGRVGFLMSYLFRAVRLVVDTGIHSERWSRERAVEYMAASGAKPLDASNSEINRYSVWPGQACAYKVGHTVIARLREEAQAKDGFDLRAFHDKVLGSGSLPLAVLEGRMRA
;
A
#
# COMPACT_ATOMS: atom_id res chain seq x y z
N LEU A 1 12.80 26.62 5.00
CA LEU A 1 14.20 26.26 5.29
C LEU A 1 15.10 26.93 4.25
N PRO A 2 16.33 27.34 4.58
CA PRO A 2 17.35 27.63 3.56
C PRO A 2 17.46 26.45 2.59
N ASP A 3 17.55 26.71 1.28
CA ASP A 3 17.65 25.70 0.21
C ASP A 3 16.54 24.62 0.21
N GLY A 4 15.34 24.97 0.69
CA GLY A 4 14.24 24.02 0.85
C GLY A 4 13.81 23.31 -0.44
N GLU A 5 13.84 23.99 -1.58
CA GLU A 5 13.50 23.41 -2.88
C GLU A 5 14.51 22.33 -3.30
N ALA A 6 15.81 22.61 -3.18
CA ALA A 6 16.87 21.66 -3.48
C ALA A 6 16.83 20.46 -2.51
N PHE A 7 16.58 20.71 -1.23
CA PHE A 7 16.39 19.67 -0.23
C PHE A 7 15.21 18.75 -0.58
N TYR A 8 14.06 19.33 -0.95
CA TYR A 8 12.89 18.54 -1.33
C TYR A 8 13.13 17.75 -2.61
N ALA A 9 13.72 18.35 -3.65
CA ALA A 9 14.05 17.65 -4.90
C ALA A 9 14.98 16.45 -4.65
N ALA A 10 15.99 16.62 -3.78
CA ALA A 10 16.88 15.53 -3.40
C ALA A 10 16.16 14.42 -2.60
N GLY A 11 15.32 14.80 -1.63
CA GLY A 11 14.49 13.86 -0.86
C GLY A 11 13.51 13.09 -1.73
N LEU A 12 12.83 13.77 -2.65
CA LEU A 12 11.91 13.18 -3.60
C LEU A 12 12.61 12.20 -4.53
N LYS A 13 13.78 12.56 -5.08
CA LYS A 13 14.61 11.67 -5.90
C LYS A 13 15.09 10.45 -5.10
N SER A 14 15.55 10.65 -3.87
CA SER A 14 16.05 9.56 -3.02
C SER A 14 14.94 8.56 -2.65
N ASN A 15 13.74 9.05 -2.35
CA ASN A 15 12.64 8.20 -1.93
C ASN A 15 11.93 7.52 -3.10
N THR A 16 11.76 8.21 -4.24
CA THR A 16 11.09 7.68 -5.42
C THR A 16 12.03 6.89 -6.34
N THR A 17 13.34 7.19 -6.31
CA THR A 17 14.35 6.65 -7.23
C THR A 17 14.07 6.91 -8.72
N THR A 18 13.29 7.96 -9.00
CA THR A 18 12.95 8.43 -10.35
C THR A 18 13.53 9.83 -10.61
N THR A 19 13.32 10.35 -11.82
CA THR A 19 13.61 11.74 -12.19
C THR A 19 12.35 12.61 -12.27
N LEU A 20 11.20 12.13 -11.81
CA LEU A 20 9.96 12.89 -11.82
C LEU A 20 10.09 14.14 -10.94
N SER A 21 9.66 15.27 -11.48
CA SER A 21 9.56 16.54 -10.74
C SER A 21 8.38 16.51 -9.76
N ALA A 22 8.44 17.38 -8.75
CA ALA A 22 7.33 17.57 -7.81
C ALA A 22 6.03 17.95 -8.53
N LYS A 23 6.12 18.77 -9.59
CA LYS A 23 4.97 19.17 -10.41
C LYS A 23 4.32 17.98 -11.14
N GLU A 24 5.13 17.10 -11.73
CA GLU A 24 4.63 15.89 -12.40
C GLU A 24 3.96 14.95 -11.39
N ILE A 25 4.57 14.77 -10.21
CA ILE A 25 3.99 13.94 -9.14
C ILE A 25 2.70 14.54 -8.59
N HIS A 26 2.63 15.87 -8.42
CA HIS A 26 1.42 16.55 -7.99
C HIS A 26 0.28 16.34 -8.98
N ALA A 27 0.54 16.57 -10.28
CA ALA A 27 -0.44 16.39 -11.35
C ALA A 27 -0.95 14.93 -11.41
N MET A 28 -0.03 13.96 -11.35
CA MET A 28 -0.38 12.53 -11.27
C MET A 28 -1.27 12.22 -10.07
N GLY A 29 -0.97 12.82 -8.91
CA GLY A 29 -1.78 12.68 -7.70
C GLY A 29 -3.20 13.19 -7.89
N VAL A 30 -3.36 14.39 -8.46
CA VAL A 30 -4.67 15.00 -8.70
C VAL A 30 -5.51 14.18 -9.67
N GLU A 31 -4.91 13.71 -10.77
CA GLU A 31 -5.56 12.86 -11.76
C GLU A 31 -6.06 11.55 -11.13
N GLN A 32 -5.18 10.82 -10.45
CA GLN A 32 -5.55 9.55 -9.83
C GLN A 32 -6.57 9.71 -8.71
N VAL A 33 -6.53 10.81 -7.94
CA VAL A 33 -7.57 11.10 -6.94
C VAL A 33 -8.93 11.20 -7.61
N ALA A 34 -9.02 11.89 -8.76
CA ALA A 34 -10.27 12.04 -9.49
C ALA A 34 -10.78 10.69 -10.03
N GLU A 35 -9.91 9.92 -10.68
CA GLU A 35 -10.26 8.61 -11.26
C GLU A 35 -10.75 7.62 -10.20
N ILE A 36 -9.98 7.46 -9.12
CA ILE A 36 -10.30 6.51 -8.05
C ILE A 36 -11.58 6.94 -7.34
N THR A 37 -11.78 8.24 -7.11
CA THR A 37 -13.01 8.76 -6.50
C THR A 37 -14.23 8.46 -7.36
N ALA A 38 -14.11 8.56 -8.69
CA ALA A 38 -15.19 8.23 -9.61
C ALA A 38 -15.54 6.72 -9.59
N GLU A 39 -14.54 5.84 -9.54
CA GLU A 39 -14.77 4.39 -9.42
C GLU A 39 -15.48 4.05 -8.10
N ILE A 40 -15.03 4.64 -6.99
CA ILE A 40 -15.67 4.47 -5.68
C ILE A 40 -17.12 4.97 -5.72
N ASP A 41 -17.38 6.14 -6.30
CA ASP A 41 -18.73 6.69 -6.43
C ASP A 41 -19.67 5.71 -7.18
N GLY A 42 -19.21 5.14 -8.29
CA GLY A 42 -19.95 4.15 -9.05
C GLY A 42 -20.33 2.93 -8.22
N ILE A 43 -19.37 2.36 -7.48
CA ILE A 43 -19.63 1.20 -6.62
C ILE A 43 -20.58 1.57 -5.50
N LEU A 44 -20.35 2.66 -4.76
CA LEU A 44 -21.21 3.08 -3.65
C LEU A 44 -22.66 3.35 -4.10
N LYS A 45 -22.85 3.97 -5.27
CA LYS A 45 -24.19 4.15 -5.86
C LYS A 45 -24.87 2.83 -6.17
N SER A 46 -24.13 1.84 -6.69
CA SER A 46 -24.67 0.49 -6.93
C SER A 46 -25.11 -0.22 -5.64
N GLN A 47 -24.51 0.14 -4.51
CA GLN A 47 -24.86 -0.36 -3.17
C GLN A 47 -25.95 0.49 -2.48
N GLY A 48 -26.61 1.41 -3.21
CA GLY A 48 -27.68 2.26 -2.69
C GLY A 48 -27.21 3.51 -1.93
N MET A 49 -25.90 3.73 -1.80
CA MET A 49 -25.33 4.89 -1.10
C MET A 49 -25.21 6.07 -2.07
N THR A 50 -26.29 6.85 -2.24
CA THR A 50 -26.41 7.90 -3.28
C THR A 50 -26.34 9.33 -2.76
N GLN A 51 -26.38 9.55 -1.44
CA GLN A 51 -26.46 10.88 -0.83
C GLN A 51 -25.10 11.36 -0.33
N GLY A 52 -24.77 12.63 -0.60
CA GLY A 52 -23.51 13.26 -0.22
C GLY A 52 -22.33 12.90 -1.13
N THR A 53 -21.17 13.42 -0.79
CA THR A 53 -19.89 13.16 -1.45
C THR A 53 -19.43 11.71 -1.23
N VAL A 54 -18.44 11.26 -2.02
CA VAL A 54 -17.76 9.98 -1.77
C VAL A 54 -17.16 9.93 -0.37
N GLY A 55 -16.47 10.99 0.04
CA GLY A 55 -15.85 11.07 1.37
C GLY A 55 -16.87 10.92 2.49
N GLU A 56 -18.02 11.61 2.41
CA GLU A 56 -19.08 11.49 3.42
C GLU A 56 -19.67 10.07 3.50
N ARG A 57 -19.91 9.43 2.36
CA ARG A 57 -20.45 8.05 2.32
C ARG A 57 -19.46 7.03 2.87
N VAL A 58 -18.16 7.16 2.56
CA VAL A 58 -17.12 6.31 3.13
C VAL A 58 -16.98 6.53 4.63
N GLN A 59 -17.06 7.79 5.11
CA GLN A 59 -17.04 8.08 6.54
C GLN A 59 -18.26 7.51 7.28
N ALA A 60 -19.43 7.48 6.64
CA ALA A 60 -20.59 6.78 7.18
C ALA A 60 -20.35 5.27 7.25
N LEU A 61 -19.78 4.66 6.19
CA LEU A 61 -19.45 3.24 6.15
C LEU A 61 -18.42 2.84 7.21
N ASN A 62 -17.42 3.68 7.47
CA ASN A 62 -16.44 3.47 8.55
C ASN A 62 -17.07 3.38 9.94
N LYS A 63 -18.27 3.94 10.13
CA LYS A 63 -19.01 3.97 11.41
C LYS A 63 -20.13 2.95 11.47
N ASP A 64 -20.40 2.22 10.38
CA ASP A 64 -21.45 1.21 10.33
C ASP A 64 -21.11 0.05 11.29
N PRO A 65 -21.95 -0.27 12.29
CA PRO A 65 -21.71 -1.40 13.19
C PRO A 65 -21.49 -2.74 12.48
N ALA A 66 -22.06 -2.95 11.29
CA ALA A 66 -21.83 -4.16 10.49
C ALA A 66 -20.36 -4.28 10.03
N GLN A 67 -19.69 -3.14 9.83
CA GLN A 67 -18.29 -3.05 9.43
C GLN A 67 -17.31 -3.12 10.60
N LEU A 68 -17.77 -3.14 11.85
CA LEU A 68 -16.88 -3.07 13.00
C LEU A 68 -16.74 -4.42 13.71
N PHE A 69 -15.52 -4.69 14.17
CA PHE A 69 -15.28 -5.67 15.22
C PHE A 69 -15.41 -5.00 16.60
N PRO A 70 -15.91 -5.69 17.63
CA PRO A 70 -15.90 -5.16 18.99
C PRO A 70 -14.49 -4.74 19.42
N ASN A 71 -14.37 -3.57 20.06
CA ASN A 71 -13.09 -3.11 20.62
C ASN A 71 -12.80 -3.75 21.99
N THR A 72 -12.84 -5.08 22.02
CA THR A 72 -12.51 -5.94 23.18
C THR A 72 -11.39 -6.89 22.78
N ASP A 73 -10.71 -7.53 23.73
CA ASP A 73 -9.66 -8.49 23.37
C ASP A 73 -10.22 -9.68 22.58
N ALA A 74 -11.40 -10.20 22.93
CA ALA A 74 -12.07 -11.23 22.14
C ALA A 74 -12.37 -10.77 20.70
N GLY A 75 -12.89 -9.55 20.52
CA GLY A 75 -13.15 -9.00 19.18
C GLY A 75 -11.88 -8.77 18.35
N LYS A 76 -10.74 -8.53 19.03
CA LYS A 76 -9.43 -8.42 18.38
C LYS A 76 -8.90 -9.78 17.95
N GLU A 77 -9.10 -10.83 18.74
CA GLU A 77 -8.78 -12.21 18.32
C GLU A 77 -9.67 -12.68 17.17
N ASP A 78 -10.96 -12.35 17.18
CA ASP A 78 -11.86 -12.61 16.06
C ASP A 78 -11.39 -11.93 14.77
N LEU A 79 -10.93 -10.68 14.89
CA LEU A 79 -10.33 -9.94 13.76
C LEU A 79 -9.08 -10.66 13.25
N LEU A 80 -8.14 -11.03 14.12
CA LEU A 80 -6.92 -11.74 13.72
C LEU A 80 -7.24 -13.08 13.04
N LYS A 81 -8.19 -13.84 13.59
CA LYS A 81 -8.66 -15.09 12.97
C LYS A 81 -9.21 -14.85 11.58
N TRP A 82 -10.06 -13.83 11.42
CA TRP A 82 -10.63 -13.47 10.13
C TRP A 82 -9.54 -13.11 9.10
N LEU A 83 -8.50 -12.37 9.50
CA LEU A 83 -7.38 -12.07 8.59
C LEU A 83 -6.60 -13.34 8.18
N ASN A 84 -6.42 -14.28 9.10
CA ASN A 84 -5.76 -15.56 8.77
C ASN A 84 -6.60 -16.39 7.79
N GLU A 85 -7.94 -16.39 7.93
CA GLU A 85 -8.85 -17.03 6.97
C GLU A 85 -8.74 -16.38 5.58
N GLN A 86 -8.61 -15.05 5.50
CA GLN A 86 -8.38 -14.35 4.24
C GLN A 86 -7.05 -14.74 3.56
N VAL A 87 -5.96 -14.87 4.34
CA VAL A 87 -4.66 -15.32 3.80
C VAL A 87 -4.76 -16.75 3.29
N ALA A 88 -5.35 -17.65 4.08
CA ALA A 88 -5.53 -19.06 3.71
C ALA A 88 -6.40 -19.23 2.47
N ALA A 89 -7.40 -18.36 2.26
CA ALA A 89 -8.24 -18.39 1.07
C ALA A 89 -7.51 -17.92 -0.21
N LEU A 90 -6.54 -17.02 -0.07
CA LEU A 90 -5.77 -16.50 -1.21
C LEU A 90 -4.59 -17.41 -1.59
N GLU A 91 -3.97 -18.08 -0.61
CA GLU A 91 -2.75 -18.88 -0.78
C GLU A 91 -2.80 -19.88 -1.94
N PRO A 92 -3.86 -20.70 -2.12
CA PRO A 92 -3.95 -21.66 -3.22
C PRO A 92 -4.01 -21.01 -4.61
N LYS A 93 -4.39 -19.72 -4.68
CA LYS A 93 -4.47 -18.97 -5.93
C LYS A 93 -3.12 -18.36 -6.31
N LEU A 94 -2.20 -18.13 -5.36
CA LEU A 94 -0.91 -17.47 -5.65
C LEU A 94 -0.09 -18.16 -6.76
N PRO A 95 -0.01 -19.50 -6.87
CA PRO A 95 0.73 -20.16 -7.95
C PRO A 95 0.24 -19.85 -9.37
N THR A 96 -1.00 -19.35 -9.55
CA THR A 96 -1.52 -18.99 -10.87
C THR A 96 -0.91 -17.70 -11.40
N VAL A 97 -0.41 -16.82 -10.51
CA VAL A 97 0.20 -15.53 -10.87
C VAL A 97 1.64 -15.39 -10.40
N PHE A 98 2.18 -16.32 -9.61
CA PHE A 98 3.59 -16.36 -9.22
C PHE A 98 4.26 -17.67 -9.63
N GLY A 99 5.47 -17.59 -10.20
CA GLY A 99 6.28 -18.78 -10.49
C GLY A 99 7.09 -19.26 -9.28
N ARG A 100 7.38 -18.37 -8.33
CA ARG A 100 8.05 -18.68 -7.06
C ARG A 100 7.29 -18.11 -5.87
N LEU A 101 7.21 -18.91 -4.81
CA LEU A 101 6.65 -18.53 -3.52
C LEU A 101 7.72 -18.67 -2.43
N PRO A 102 7.70 -17.83 -1.38
CA PRO A 102 8.62 -17.96 -0.27
C PRO A 102 8.39 -19.27 0.48
N LYS A 103 9.48 -19.83 1.04
CA LYS A 103 9.40 -20.97 1.97
C LYS A 103 9.04 -20.52 3.39
N THR A 104 9.43 -19.29 3.73
CA THR A 104 9.17 -18.71 5.04
C THR A 104 7.71 -18.35 5.18
N ASN A 105 7.10 -18.71 6.31
CA ASN A 105 5.71 -18.35 6.62
C ASN A 105 5.58 -16.88 7.09
N VAL A 106 4.35 -16.38 7.07
CA VAL A 106 3.94 -15.13 7.72
C VAL A 106 2.96 -15.40 8.85
N GLU A 107 3.13 -14.67 9.94
CA GLU A 107 2.16 -14.62 11.03
C GLU A 107 1.48 -13.24 11.07
N ILE A 108 0.19 -13.22 11.41
CA ILE A 108 -0.54 -11.98 11.68
C ILE A 108 -0.55 -11.77 13.20
N ARG A 109 0.00 -10.64 13.64
CA ARG A 109 0.18 -10.33 15.06
C ARG A 109 -0.46 -8.99 15.40
N ARG A 110 -1.01 -8.89 16.60
CA ARG A 110 -1.38 -7.59 17.15
C ARG A 110 -0.13 -6.82 17.57
N VAL A 111 -0.09 -5.52 17.30
CA VAL A 111 0.93 -4.63 17.87
C VAL A 111 0.85 -4.66 19.41
N PRO A 112 1.97 -4.91 20.13
CA PRO A 112 1.97 -4.94 21.58
C PRO A 112 1.40 -3.66 22.21
N VAL A 113 0.63 -3.81 23.29
CA VAL A 113 -0.02 -2.70 24.00
C VAL A 113 0.97 -1.62 24.44
N SER A 114 2.20 -2.02 24.80
CA SER A 114 3.26 -1.11 25.22
C SER A 114 3.73 -0.14 24.13
N ILE A 115 3.51 -0.45 22.85
CA ILE A 115 3.98 0.36 21.72
C ILE A 115 2.86 0.84 20.78
N GLN A 116 1.63 0.31 20.93
CA GLN A 116 0.53 0.56 19.99
C GLN A 116 0.16 2.04 19.82
N SER A 117 0.48 2.91 20.79
CA SER A 117 0.21 4.34 20.69
C SER A 117 1.11 5.08 19.69
N GLY A 118 2.36 4.61 19.51
CA GLY A 118 3.33 5.19 18.57
C GLY A 118 3.52 4.38 17.30
N ALA A 119 2.92 3.19 17.21
CA ALA A 119 3.02 2.33 16.04
C ALA A 119 2.10 2.79 14.90
N PRO A 120 2.45 2.53 13.62
CA PRO A 120 1.56 2.78 12.49
C PRO A 120 0.34 1.85 12.55
N GLY A 121 -0.61 2.06 11.63
CA GLY A 121 -1.82 1.24 11.55
C GLY A 121 -1.56 -0.24 11.29
N GLY A 122 -0.60 -0.53 10.41
CA GLY A 122 -0.06 -1.86 10.16
C GLY A 122 1.37 -1.74 9.68
N TYR A 123 2.14 -2.80 9.83
CA TYR A 123 3.49 -2.90 9.24
C TYR A 123 3.95 -4.35 9.13
N TYR A 124 4.81 -4.61 8.16
CA TYR A 124 5.48 -5.88 8.00
C TYR A 124 6.88 -5.90 8.63
N GLN A 125 7.18 -6.99 9.35
CA GLN A 125 8.50 -7.32 9.85
C GLN A 125 9.04 -8.54 9.11
N GLY A 126 10.07 -8.35 8.27
CA GLY A 126 10.70 -9.44 7.54
C GLY A 126 11.38 -10.49 8.44
N PRO A 127 11.44 -11.77 7.98
CA PRO A 127 12.09 -12.86 8.71
C PRO A 127 13.61 -12.70 8.72
N PRO A 128 14.33 -12.93 9.83
CA PRO A 128 15.79 -12.78 9.86
C PRO A 128 16.49 -13.64 8.79
N LEU A 129 17.68 -13.23 8.38
CA LEU A 129 18.44 -13.93 7.31
C LEU A 129 18.83 -15.36 7.67
N ASP A 130 18.85 -15.70 8.96
CA ASP A 130 19.13 -17.04 9.48
C ASP A 130 17.90 -17.96 9.52
N GLY A 131 16.71 -17.44 9.16
CA GLY A 131 15.46 -18.20 9.16
C GLY A 131 14.95 -18.58 10.55
N SER A 132 15.47 -17.98 11.64
CA SER A 132 15.14 -18.36 13.01
C SER A 132 13.69 -18.09 13.44
N ARG A 133 12.94 -17.28 12.69
CA ARG A 133 11.51 -17.01 12.91
C ARG A 133 10.80 -16.63 11.60
N PRO A 134 9.47 -16.76 11.53
CA PRO A 134 8.70 -16.29 10.39
C PRO A 134 8.73 -14.76 10.26
N GLY A 135 8.25 -14.29 9.10
CA GLY A 135 7.86 -12.90 8.93
C GLY A 135 6.58 -12.60 9.72
N ALA A 136 6.33 -11.34 10.02
CA ALA A 136 5.14 -10.97 10.77
C ALA A 136 4.48 -9.71 10.21
N TYR A 137 3.21 -9.82 9.84
CA TYR A 137 2.34 -8.68 9.62
C TYR A 137 1.76 -8.25 10.97
N TYR A 138 2.17 -7.07 11.44
CA TYR A 138 1.62 -6.45 12.64
C TYR A 138 0.46 -5.53 12.30
N ILE A 139 -0.68 -5.73 12.95
CA ILE A 139 -1.85 -4.83 12.86
C ILE A 139 -2.08 -4.12 14.21
N ASN A 140 -2.28 -2.80 14.15
CA ASN A 140 -2.48 -1.98 15.34
C ASN A 140 -3.95 -1.95 15.73
N LEU A 141 -4.27 -2.70 16.78
CA LEU A 141 -5.61 -2.81 17.35
C LEU A 141 -5.75 -2.00 18.65
N ARG A 142 -5.11 -0.83 18.74
CA ARG A 142 -5.38 0.12 19.84
C ARG A 142 -6.87 0.42 19.92
N ASP A 143 -7.48 0.64 18.76
CA ASP A 143 -8.92 0.73 18.59
C ASP A 143 -9.30 -0.01 17.30
N SER A 144 -10.10 -1.08 17.45
CA SER A 144 -10.61 -1.89 16.34
C SER A 144 -11.50 -1.09 15.39
N GLY A 145 -12.08 0.04 15.84
CA GLY A 145 -12.87 0.96 15.02
C GLY A 145 -12.08 1.62 13.88
N ASN A 146 -10.74 1.62 13.96
CA ASN A 146 -9.88 2.11 12.88
C ASN A 146 -9.80 1.15 11.69
N TRP A 147 -10.30 -0.09 11.84
CA TRP A 147 -10.21 -1.16 10.85
C TRP A 147 -11.60 -1.68 10.49
N PRO A 148 -12.37 -0.92 9.71
CA PRO A 148 -13.63 -1.43 9.20
C PRO A 148 -13.36 -2.63 8.28
N LYS A 149 -14.23 -3.65 8.36
CA LYS A 149 -14.07 -4.95 7.68
C LYS A 149 -13.76 -4.79 6.20
N PHE A 150 -14.47 -3.92 5.50
CA PHE A 150 -14.26 -3.68 4.07
C PHE A 150 -12.83 -3.20 3.71
N ALA A 151 -12.11 -2.56 4.63
CA ALA A 151 -10.75 -2.05 4.39
C ALA A 151 -9.64 -3.03 4.82
N LEU A 152 -9.97 -4.11 5.54
CA LEU A 152 -8.99 -5.05 6.07
C LEU A 152 -8.30 -5.93 5.01
N PRO A 153 -8.99 -6.51 4.00
CA PRO A 153 -8.34 -7.41 3.05
C PRO A 153 -7.18 -6.74 2.32
N THR A 154 -7.36 -5.51 1.86
CA THR A 154 -6.33 -4.81 1.10
C THR A 154 -5.07 -4.56 1.93
N LEU A 155 -5.20 -4.26 3.23
CA LEU A 155 -4.05 -4.15 4.12
C LEU A 155 -3.36 -5.51 4.31
N THR A 156 -4.13 -6.59 4.46
CA THR A 156 -3.56 -7.94 4.54
C THR A 156 -2.78 -8.30 3.29
N TYR A 157 -3.30 -8.00 2.10
CA TYR A 157 -2.60 -8.27 0.84
C TYR A 157 -1.35 -7.38 0.69
N HIS A 158 -1.38 -6.16 1.21
CA HIS A 158 -0.24 -5.24 1.24
C HIS A 158 0.89 -5.73 2.15
N GLU A 159 0.58 -6.13 3.38
CA GLU A 159 1.57 -6.44 4.42
C GLU A 159 2.02 -7.91 4.39
N ALA A 160 1.11 -8.83 4.06
CA ALA A 160 1.38 -10.26 3.95
C ALA A 160 1.60 -10.66 2.48
N SER A 161 0.82 -11.60 1.96
CA SER A 161 0.92 -12.08 0.58
C SER A 161 -0.25 -11.56 -0.25
N PRO A 162 -0.02 -11.05 -1.47
CA PRO A 162 1.23 -11.11 -2.24
C PRO A 162 2.19 -9.92 -2.07
N GLY A 163 1.95 -9.03 -1.10
CA GLY A 163 2.72 -7.81 -0.88
C GLY A 163 4.08 -8.01 -0.19
N HIS A 164 4.29 -7.31 0.93
CA HIS A 164 5.58 -7.22 1.59
C HIS A 164 6.16 -8.57 2.00
N HIS A 165 5.35 -9.49 2.54
CA HIS A 165 5.87 -10.79 2.94
C HIS A 165 6.47 -11.55 1.76
N LEU A 166 5.71 -11.70 0.68
CA LEU A 166 6.15 -12.42 -0.51
C LEU A 166 7.44 -11.80 -1.07
N GLN A 167 7.47 -10.47 -1.21
CA GLN A 167 8.63 -9.75 -1.74
C GLN A 167 9.87 -9.90 -0.86
N VAL A 168 9.75 -9.60 0.43
CA VAL A 168 10.88 -9.56 1.35
C VAL A 168 11.38 -10.96 1.66
N ALA A 169 10.50 -11.95 1.82
CA ALA A 169 10.91 -13.32 2.08
C ALA A 169 11.68 -13.91 0.88
N LEU A 170 11.18 -13.75 -0.34
CA LEU A 170 11.91 -14.17 -1.56
C LEU A 170 13.28 -13.50 -1.67
N GLN A 171 13.36 -12.20 -1.36
CA GLN A 171 14.63 -11.47 -1.36
C GLN A 171 15.62 -12.03 -0.32
N ARG A 172 15.15 -12.35 0.89
CA ARG A 172 16.01 -12.86 1.97
C ARG A 172 16.46 -14.30 1.72
N GLU A 173 15.60 -15.11 1.12
CA GLU A 173 15.85 -16.51 0.77
C GLU A 173 16.77 -16.67 -0.46
N SER A 174 16.96 -15.62 -1.27
CA SER A 174 17.81 -15.67 -2.45
C SER A 174 19.25 -16.04 -2.09
N GLY A 175 19.76 -17.14 -2.64
CA GLY A 175 21.18 -17.53 -2.50
C GLY A 175 22.13 -16.77 -3.44
N GLU A 176 21.59 -16.11 -4.46
CA GLU A 176 22.36 -15.43 -5.51
C GLU A 176 22.71 -13.98 -5.14
N LEU A 177 21.93 -13.37 -4.24
CA LEU A 177 22.13 -11.98 -3.84
C LEU A 177 23.18 -11.85 -2.73
N PRO A 178 24.11 -10.87 -2.84
CA PRO A 178 24.97 -10.48 -1.73
C PRO A 178 24.17 -10.15 -0.47
N GLN A 179 24.72 -10.42 0.72
CA GLN A 179 24.00 -10.26 1.99
C GLN A 179 23.36 -8.88 2.18
N TRP A 180 24.05 -7.80 1.79
CA TRP A 180 23.51 -6.44 1.88
C TRP A 180 22.31 -6.21 0.95
N ARG A 181 22.25 -6.85 -0.23
CA ARG A 181 21.09 -6.83 -1.14
C ARG A 181 19.91 -7.61 -0.58
N ARG A 182 20.18 -8.64 0.22
CA ARG A 182 19.14 -9.42 0.92
C ARG A 182 18.52 -8.65 2.08
N ALA A 183 19.32 -7.81 2.77
CA ALA A 183 18.88 -7.02 3.91
C ALA A 183 18.36 -5.61 3.56
N GLY A 184 18.87 -4.99 2.50
CA GLY A 184 18.54 -3.62 2.11
C GLY A 184 17.25 -3.49 1.31
N GLY A 185 16.82 -2.26 1.03
CA GLY A 185 15.67 -1.99 0.18
C GLY A 185 15.53 -0.52 -0.18
N PHE A 186 14.70 -0.27 -1.19
CA PHE A 186 14.35 1.05 -1.68
C PHE A 186 12.85 1.27 -1.45
N SER A 187 12.50 2.40 -0.81
CA SER A 187 11.11 2.69 -0.41
C SER A 187 10.16 2.56 -1.61
N ALA A 188 10.49 3.16 -2.75
CA ALA A 188 9.61 3.12 -3.91
C ALA A 188 9.40 1.72 -4.48
N PHE A 189 10.43 0.87 -4.48
CA PHE A 189 10.24 -0.52 -4.92
C PHE A 189 9.37 -1.30 -3.93
N ASN A 190 9.70 -1.25 -2.63
CA ASN A 190 9.02 -2.08 -1.64
C ASN A 190 7.55 -1.66 -1.48
N GLU A 191 7.31 -0.36 -1.34
CA GLU A 191 5.97 0.20 -1.17
C GLU A 191 5.18 0.16 -2.49
N GLY A 192 5.86 0.38 -3.61
CA GLY A 192 5.28 0.23 -4.94
C GLY A 192 4.85 -1.19 -5.24
N TRP A 193 5.69 -2.18 -4.87
CA TRP A 193 5.35 -3.60 -4.98
C TRP A 193 4.14 -3.94 -4.13
N ALA A 194 4.12 -3.58 -2.85
CA ALA A 194 3.01 -3.89 -1.97
C ALA A 194 1.69 -3.29 -2.47
N LEU A 195 1.72 -2.04 -2.96
CA LEU A 195 0.56 -1.40 -3.56
C LEU A 195 0.15 -2.04 -4.90
N TYR A 196 1.12 -2.47 -5.73
CA TYR A 196 0.85 -3.25 -6.94
C TYR A 196 0.23 -4.62 -6.62
N ALA A 197 0.70 -5.29 -5.57
CA ALA A 197 0.19 -6.57 -5.11
C ALA A 197 -1.28 -6.48 -4.63
N GLU A 198 -1.70 -5.34 -4.08
CA GLU A 198 -3.12 -5.08 -3.80
C GLU A 198 -3.97 -5.16 -5.09
N ALA A 199 -3.49 -4.60 -6.22
CA ALA A 199 -4.18 -4.72 -7.51
C ALA A 199 -4.11 -6.14 -8.08
N VAL A 200 -3.02 -6.87 -7.87
CA VAL A 200 -2.94 -8.29 -8.26
C VAL A 200 -4.01 -9.11 -7.52
N ALA A 201 -4.14 -8.92 -6.21
CA ALA A 201 -5.20 -9.57 -5.43
C ALA A 201 -6.59 -9.18 -5.97
N ALA A 202 -6.78 -7.89 -6.26
CA ALA A 202 -8.07 -7.35 -6.66
C ALA A 202 -8.51 -7.74 -8.08
N ASN A 203 -7.57 -7.82 -9.03
CA ASN A 203 -7.86 -7.93 -10.47
C ASN A 203 -7.46 -9.29 -11.07
N ASP A 204 -6.46 -9.97 -10.50
CA ASP A 204 -5.93 -11.22 -11.06
C ASP A 204 -6.26 -12.46 -10.22
N LEU A 205 -6.65 -12.27 -8.95
CA LEU A 205 -6.96 -13.35 -8.01
C LEU A 205 -8.41 -13.31 -7.51
N ASP A 206 -9.22 -12.41 -8.06
CA ASP A 206 -10.65 -12.26 -7.75
C ASP A 206 -10.95 -12.09 -6.26
N ALA A 207 -10.07 -11.42 -5.50
CA ALA A 207 -10.21 -11.28 -4.05
C ALA A 207 -11.52 -10.60 -3.62
N TYR A 208 -12.10 -9.77 -4.49
CA TYR A 208 -13.31 -8.98 -4.21
C TYR A 208 -14.50 -9.32 -5.12
N ALA A 209 -14.46 -10.44 -5.86
CA ALA A 209 -15.48 -10.74 -6.88
C ALA A 209 -16.92 -10.75 -6.36
N THR A 210 -17.12 -11.11 -5.08
CA THR A 210 -18.43 -11.11 -4.41
C THR A 210 -18.51 -10.08 -3.27
N ASP A 211 -17.56 -9.16 -3.17
CA ASP A 211 -17.46 -8.17 -2.09
C ASP A 211 -17.22 -6.76 -2.66
N PRO A 212 -18.28 -6.07 -3.13
CA PRO A 212 -18.17 -4.72 -3.68
C PRO A 212 -17.67 -3.71 -2.64
N LEU A 213 -17.95 -3.90 -1.35
CA LEU A 213 -17.42 -3.01 -0.31
C LEU A 213 -15.95 -3.27 -0.05
N GLY A 214 -15.50 -4.53 -0.07
CA GLY A 214 -14.07 -4.88 -0.08
C GLY A 214 -13.32 -4.23 -1.24
N ARG A 215 -13.93 -4.20 -2.44
CA ARG A 215 -13.38 -3.47 -3.60
C ARG A 215 -13.28 -1.96 -3.32
N VAL A 216 -14.26 -1.36 -2.65
CA VAL A 216 -14.15 0.03 -2.16
C VAL A 216 -12.99 0.17 -1.19
N GLY A 217 -12.77 -0.77 -0.28
CA GLY A 217 -11.63 -0.75 0.65
C GLY A 217 -10.27 -0.75 -0.05
N PHE A 218 -10.12 -1.58 -1.08
CA PHE A 218 -8.97 -1.56 -1.99
C PHE A 218 -8.77 -0.18 -2.65
N LEU A 219 -9.83 0.37 -3.25
CA LEU A 219 -9.77 1.68 -3.88
C LEU A 219 -9.47 2.80 -2.88
N MET A 220 -9.95 2.69 -1.64
CA MET A 220 -9.62 3.62 -0.56
C MET A 220 -8.13 3.57 -0.19
N SER A 221 -7.51 2.39 -0.20
CA SER A 221 -6.06 2.25 -0.04
C SER A 221 -5.30 2.97 -1.16
N TYR A 222 -5.77 2.83 -2.41
CA TYR A 222 -5.21 3.52 -3.58
C TYR A 222 -5.41 5.03 -3.49
N LEU A 223 -6.61 5.48 -3.15
CA LEU A 223 -6.96 6.90 -2.99
C LEU A 223 -6.06 7.55 -1.94
N PHE A 224 -5.84 6.89 -0.81
CA PHE A 224 -4.94 7.38 0.22
C PHE A 224 -3.50 7.56 -0.29
N ARG A 225 -2.99 6.61 -1.09
CA ARG A 225 -1.65 6.74 -1.68
C ARG A 225 -1.58 7.76 -2.83
N ALA A 226 -2.67 8.03 -3.54
CA ALA A 226 -2.76 9.12 -4.52
C ALA A 226 -2.80 10.50 -3.82
N VAL A 227 -3.61 10.64 -2.76
CA VAL A 227 -3.66 11.84 -1.92
C VAL A 227 -2.29 12.16 -1.32
N ARG A 228 -1.52 11.14 -0.92
CA ARG A 228 -0.12 11.32 -0.47
C ARG A 228 0.75 12.07 -1.46
N LEU A 229 0.60 11.81 -2.77
CA LEU A 229 1.32 12.55 -3.80
C LEU A 229 0.97 14.04 -3.74
N VAL A 230 -0.33 14.34 -3.67
CA VAL A 230 -0.86 15.70 -3.67
C VAL A 230 -0.46 16.47 -2.43
N VAL A 231 -0.58 15.89 -1.23
CA VAL A 231 -0.30 16.62 0.02
C VAL A 231 1.20 16.78 0.29
N ASP A 232 2.03 15.80 -0.06
CA ASP A 232 3.49 15.89 0.11
C ASP A 232 4.07 16.96 -0.81
N THR A 233 3.75 16.90 -2.10
CA THR A 233 4.15 17.94 -3.06
C THR A 233 3.44 19.28 -2.78
N GLY A 234 2.20 19.22 -2.27
CA GLY A 234 1.41 20.38 -1.87
C GLY A 234 2.13 21.21 -0.81
N ILE A 235 2.60 20.56 0.26
CA ILE A 235 3.34 21.22 1.35
C ILE A 235 4.71 21.69 0.86
N HIS A 236 5.47 20.82 0.18
CA HIS A 236 6.90 21.03 -0.03
C HIS A 236 7.27 21.75 -1.34
N SER A 237 6.37 21.78 -2.33
CA SER A 237 6.56 22.44 -3.63
C SER A 237 5.52 23.55 -3.84
N GLU A 238 4.23 23.24 -3.66
CA GLU A 238 3.12 24.19 -3.89
C GLU A 238 2.87 25.13 -2.70
N ARG A 239 3.67 25.02 -1.63
CA ARG A 239 3.64 25.86 -0.42
C ARG A 239 2.30 25.89 0.29
N TRP A 240 1.57 24.77 0.30
CA TRP A 240 0.35 24.64 1.08
C TRP A 240 0.66 24.76 2.57
N SER A 241 -0.26 25.36 3.32
CA SER A 241 -0.23 25.26 4.78
C SER A 241 -0.49 23.82 5.21
N ARG A 242 -0.06 23.49 6.43
CA ARG A 242 -0.33 22.20 7.05
C ARG A 242 -1.85 21.96 7.14
N GLU A 243 -2.59 22.99 7.51
CA GLU A 243 -4.05 22.97 7.68
C GLU A 243 -4.74 22.61 6.36
N ARG A 244 -4.33 23.26 5.26
CA ARG A 244 -4.86 22.95 3.92
C ARG A 244 -4.60 21.49 3.53
N ALA A 245 -3.41 20.95 3.85
CA ALA A 245 -3.09 19.57 3.54
C ALA A 245 -3.94 18.57 4.36
N VAL A 246 -4.20 18.89 5.64
CA VAL A 246 -5.08 18.10 6.51
C VAL A 246 -6.52 18.11 5.98
N GLU A 247 -7.04 19.30 5.66
CA GLU A 247 -8.38 19.48 5.11
C GLU A 247 -8.54 18.74 3.79
N TYR A 248 -7.56 18.84 2.88
CA TYR A 248 -7.57 18.14 1.60
C TYR A 248 -7.65 16.61 1.79
N MET A 249 -6.81 16.05 2.66
CA MET A 249 -6.82 14.60 2.94
C MET A 249 -8.11 14.13 3.60
N ALA A 250 -8.67 14.92 4.52
CA ALA A 250 -9.93 14.58 5.17
C ALA A 250 -11.12 14.67 4.20
N ALA A 251 -11.17 15.73 3.40
CA ALA A 251 -12.24 15.97 2.43
C ALA A 251 -12.28 14.93 1.30
N SER A 252 -11.12 14.39 0.91
CA SER A 252 -11.06 13.29 -0.06
C SER A 252 -11.64 11.97 0.48
N GLY A 253 -11.91 11.87 1.80
CA GLY A 253 -12.33 10.65 2.46
C GLY A 253 -11.21 9.65 2.75
N ALA A 254 -9.97 9.94 2.33
CA ALA A 254 -8.85 9.00 2.43
C ALA A 254 -8.51 8.61 3.88
N LYS A 255 -8.66 9.56 4.82
CA LYS A 255 -8.52 9.35 6.26
C LYS A 255 -9.49 10.25 7.03
N PRO A 256 -9.97 9.84 8.22
CA PRO A 256 -10.61 10.75 9.16
C PRO A 256 -9.69 11.92 9.56
N LEU A 257 -10.26 12.99 10.10
CA LEU A 257 -9.52 14.23 10.42
C LEU A 257 -8.33 14.00 11.37
N ASP A 258 -8.52 13.24 12.45
CA ASP A 258 -7.45 12.96 13.42
C ASP A 258 -6.31 12.15 12.82
N ALA A 259 -6.64 11.14 12.00
CA ALA A 259 -5.65 10.35 11.28
C ALA A 259 -4.93 11.21 10.22
N SER A 260 -5.64 12.12 9.56
CA SER A 260 -5.05 13.07 8.60
C SER A 260 -4.03 13.98 9.28
N ASN A 261 -4.33 14.49 10.48
CA ASN A 261 -3.38 15.28 11.26
C ASN A 261 -2.07 14.54 11.55
N SER A 262 -2.15 13.28 11.95
CA SER A 262 -0.98 12.43 12.21
C SER A 262 -0.14 12.20 10.95
N GLU A 263 -0.79 11.88 9.82
CA GLU A 263 -0.12 11.66 8.54
C GLU A 263 0.56 12.95 8.03
N ILE A 264 -0.11 14.10 8.08
CA ILE A 264 0.50 15.37 7.66
C ILE A 264 1.70 15.76 8.54
N ASN A 265 1.67 15.46 9.84
CA ASN A 265 2.84 15.65 10.71
C ASN A 265 4.02 14.80 10.24
N ARG A 266 3.78 13.52 9.89
CA ARG A 266 4.80 12.63 9.32
C ARG A 266 5.38 13.20 8.02
N TYR A 267 4.54 13.67 7.10
CA TYR A 267 5.01 14.18 5.80
C TYR A 267 5.78 15.50 5.94
N SER A 268 5.47 16.29 6.98
CA SER A 268 6.19 17.53 7.28
C SER A 268 7.64 17.28 7.73
N VAL A 269 7.92 16.14 8.37
CA VAL A 269 9.27 15.78 8.86
C VAL A 269 10.02 14.79 7.98
N TRP A 270 9.35 14.17 7.00
CA TRP A 270 9.96 13.22 6.07
C TRP A 270 9.57 13.51 4.60
N PRO A 271 10.10 14.60 4.01
CA PRO A 271 9.67 15.08 2.70
C PRO A 271 9.98 14.09 1.59
N GLY A 272 8.99 13.81 0.73
CA GLY A 272 9.13 12.98 -0.46
C GLY A 272 8.92 11.48 -0.22
N GLN A 273 8.92 11.00 1.03
CA GLN A 273 8.72 9.58 1.31
C GLN A 273 7.30 9.11 1.02
N ALA A 274 6.30 9.95 1.29
CA ALA A 274 4.91 9.63 1.01
C ALA A 274 4.66 9.40 -0.50
N CYS A 275 5.50 9.99 -1.36
CA CYS A 275 5.44 9.81 -2.81
C CYS A 275 5.92 8.43 -3.29
N ALA A 276 6.75 7.74 -2.50
CA ALA A 276 7.37 6.48 -2.90
C ALA A 276 6.34 5.39 -3.26
N TYR A 277 5.24 5.32 -2.49
CA TYR A 277 4.20 4.30 -2.65
C TYR A 277 3.58 4.31 -4.04
N LYS A 278 2.91 5.42 -4.40
CA LYS A 278 2.15 5.49 -5.64
C LYS A 278 3.04 5.67 -6.88
N VAL A 279 4.18 6.35 -6.75
CA VAL A 279 5.18 6.42 -7.84
C VAL A 279 5.72 5.02 -8.14
N GLY A 280 6.11 4.26 -7.11
CA GLY A 280 6.59 2.89 -7.26
C GLY A 280 5.57 1.96 -7.92
N HIS A 281 4.33 1.99 -7.44
CA HIS A 281 3.22 1.27 -8.05
C HIS A 281 3.08 1.64 -9.53
N THR A 282 3.05 2.93 -9.85
CA THR A 282 2.80 3.43 -11.20
C THR A 282 3.90 2.97 -12.17
N VAL A 283 5.16 2.94 -11.73
CA VAL A 283 6.25 2.39 -12.54
C VAL A 283 6.07 0.88 -12.76
N ILE A 284 5.77 0.10 -11.72
CA ILE A 284 5.58 -1.36 -11.86
C ILE A 284 4.37 -1.68 -12.75
N ALA A 285 3.25 -0.97 -12.57
CA ALA A 285 2.06 -1.10 -13.40
C ALA A 285 2.34 -0.79 -14.87
N ARG A 286 3.03 0.32 -15.16
CA ARG A 286 3.47 0.66 -16.52
C ARG A 286 4.36 -0.43 -17.13
N LEU A 287 5.32 -0.95 -16.37
CA LEU A 287 6.18 -2.04 -16.85
C LEU A 287 5.40 -3.32 -17.15
N ARG A 288 4.33 -3.59 -16.39
CA ARG A 288 3.41 -4.69 -16.68
C ARG A 288 2.67 -4.46 -17.98
N GLU A 289 2.10 -3.27 -18.19
CA GLU A 289 1.41 -2.89 -19.42
C GLU A 289 2.33 -3.00 -20.66
N GLU A 290 3.56 -2.47 -20.56
CA GLU A 290 4.59 -2.59 -21.61
C GLU A 290 4.92 -4.06 -21.93
N ALA A 291 4.95 -4.93 -20.93
CA ALA A 291 5.20 -6.36 -21.11
C ALA A 291 3.97 -7.09 -21.69
N GLN A 292 2.76 -6.74 -21.26
CA GLN A 292 1.49 -7.29 -21.75
C GLN A 292 1.25 -6.98 -23.23
N ALA A 293 1.78 -5.86 -23.73
CA ALA A 293 1.71 -5.49 -25.14
C ALA A 293 2.60 -6.35 -26.07
N LYS A 294 3.45 -7.23 -25.51
CA LYS A 294 4.32 -8.13 -26.27
C LYS A 294 3.69 -9.52 -26.38
N ASP A 295 3.94 -10.21 -27.50
CA ASP A 295 3.49 -11.58 -27.71
C ASP A 295 4.05 -12.54 -26.66
N GLY A 296 3.22 -13.48 -26.20
CA GLY A 296 3.62 -14.51 -25.24
C GLY A 296 3.79 -14.03 -23.80
N PHE A 297 3.15 -12.92 -23.41
CA PHE A 297 3.15 -12.43 -22.02
C PHE A 297 2.68 -13.52 -21.05
N ASP A 298 3.47 -13.74 -20.00
CA ASP A 298 3.16 -14.61 -18.86
C ASP A 298 3.30 -13.79 -17.57
N LEU A 299 2.21 -13.68 -16.82
CA LEU A 299 2.15 -12.90 -15.57
C LEU A 299 3.07 -13.47 -14.48
N ARG A 300 3.19 -14.80 -14.39
CA ARG A 300 4.08 -15.48 -13.43
C ARG A 300 5.53 -15.14 -13.74
N ALA A 301 5.90 -15.22 -15.02
CA ALA A 301 7.25 -14.88 -15.48
C ALA A 301 7.56 -13.39 -15.26
N PHE A 302 6.59 -12.50 -15.47
CA PHE A 302 6.72 -11.07 -15.18
C PHE A 302 7.01 -10.83 -13.69
N HIS A 303 6.18 -11.39 -12.78
CA HIS A 303 6.40 -11.24 -11.34
C HIS A 303 7.74 -11.83 -10.89
N ASP A 304 8.14 -12.98 -11.44
CA ASP A 304 9.44 -13.56 -11.14
C ASP A 304 10.60 -12.66 -11.60
N LYS A 305 10.49 -12.01 -12.75
CA LYS A 305 11.53 -11.10 -13.24
C LYS A 305 11.64 -9.85 -12.36
N VAL A 306 10.51 -9.29 -11.91
CA VAL A 306 10.46 -8.14 -11.00
C VAL A 306 11.08 -8.47 -9.64
N LEU A 307 10.68 -9.59 -9.03
CA LEU A 307 11.08 -9.97 -7.68
C LEU A 307 12.46 -10.65 -7.59
N GLY A 308 12.91 -11.29 -8.68
CA GLY A 308 14.06 -12.19 -8.68
C GLY A 308 15.41 -11.53 -8.34
N SER A 309 15.51 -10.21 -8.42
CA SER A 309 16.72 -9.48 -8.03
C SER A 309 16.59 -8.74 -6.70
N GLY A 310 15.50 -8.96 -5.95
CA GLY A 310 15.18 -8.20 -4.75
C GLY A 310 14.92 -6.72 -5.06
N SER A 311 14.81 -5.91 -4.01
CA SER A 311 14.48 -4.50 -4.08
C SER A 311 15.50 -3.68 -4.86
N LEU A 312 15.09 -2.95 -5.89
CA LEU A 312 15.96 -2.17 -6.78
C LEU A 312 15.54 -0.69 -6.79
N PRO A 313 16.45 0.26 -7.08
CA PRO A 313 16.02 1.57 -7.55
C PRO A 313 15.15 1.39 -8.80
N LEU A 314 14.05 2.13 -8.92
CA LEU A 314 13.09 1.96 -10.01
C LEU A 314 13.73 2.11 -11.39
N ALA A 315 14.67 3.05 -11.56
CA ALA A 315 15.41 3.19 -12.81
C ALA A 315 16.19 1.92 -13.22
N VAL A 316 16.71 1.17 -12.24
CA VAL A 316 17.40 -0.11 -12.48
C VAL A 316 16.38 -1.21 -12.78
N LEU A 317 15.25 -1.23 -12.08
CA LEU A 317 14.15 -2.15 -12.38
C LEU A 317 13.65 -1.96 -13.81
N GLU A 318 13.42 -0.72 -14.25
CA GLU A 318 12.99 -0.42 -15.62
C GLU A 318 13.97 -0.95 -16.66
N GLY A 319 15.27 -0.68 -16.49
CA GLY A 319 16.31 -1.19 -17.37
C GLY A 319 16.32 -2.72 -17.43
N ARG A 320 16.17 -3.39 -16.28
CA ARG A 320 16.07 -4.84 -16.19
C ARG A 320 14.83 -5.39 -16.91
N MET A 321 13.68 -4.75 -16.76
CA MET A 321 12.43 -5.26 -17.31
C MET A 321 12.36 -5.09 -18.83
N ARG A 322 12.99 -4.04 -19.36
CA ARG A 322 13.03 -3.73 -20.80
C ARG A 322 14.13 -4.47 -21.59
N ALA A 323 15.18 -4.93 -20.91
CA ALA A 323 16.17 -5.87 -21.47
C ALA A 323 15.57 -7.26 -21.67
#